data_AF-A0A2D6U5J1-F1
#
_entry.id   AF-A0A2D6U5J1-F1
#
_cell.length_a   1.000
_cell.length_b   1.000
_cell.length_c   1.000
_cell.angle_alpha   90.00
_cell.angle_beta   90.00
_cell.angle_gamma   90.00
#
_symmetry.space_group_name_H-M   'P 1'
#
loop_
_entity.id
_entity.type
_entity.pdbx_description
1 polymer ?
#
loop_
_entity_poly.entity_id
_entity_poly.type
_entity_poly.pdbx_seq_one_letter_code
_entity_poly.pdbx_strand_id
1 'polypeptide(L)' 'MDYIKVKDHDSLLRDPRTGAIVNTNRSEFLKHVEARRKMSRIETVVDDINNLKDEVSEIKALLRELIKNASN' A
#
# COMPACT_ATOMS: atom_id res chain seq x y z
N MET A 1 26.32 15.57 -18.46
CA MET A 1 25.13 14.73 -18.73
C MET A 1 24.09 15.73 -19.17
N ASP A 2 23.97 15.91 -20.48
CA ASP A 2 23.30 17.08 -21.02
C ASP A 2 21.87 16.69 -21.37
N TYR A 3 20.98 16.85 -20.40
CA TYR A 3 19.57 16.56 -20.56
C TYR A 3 18.88 17.67 -21.36
N ILE A 4 17.99 17.29 -22.29
CA ILE A 4 17.23 18.22 -23.13
C ILE A 4 15.82 18.37 -22.58
N LYS A 5 15.36 19.59 -22.35
CA LYS A 5 14.00 19.83 -21.86
C LYS A 5 12.95 19.41 -22.90
N VAL A 6 11.90 18.72 -22.48
CA VAL A 6 10.78 18.37 -23.36
C VAL A 6 9.91 19.60 -23.61
N LYS A 7 9.47 19.79 -24.86
CA LYS A 7 8.62 20.93 -25.24
C LYS A 7 7.32 20.92 -24.42
N ASP A 8 6.95 22.09 -23.90
CA ASP A 8 5.74 22.34 -23.11
C ASP A 8 5.64 21.53 -21.80
N HIS A 9 6.73 20.89 -21.35
CA HIS A 9 6.75 20.08 -20.12
C HIS A 9 7.98 20.38 -19.26
N ASP A 10 7.80 21.19 -18.22
CA ASP A 10 8.89 21.69 -17.40
C ASP A 10 9.58 20.64 -16.52
N SER A 11 8.83 19.62 -16.11
CA SER A 11 9.30 18.53 -15.27
C SER A 11 9.85 17.34 -16.07
N LEU A 12 9.88 17.41 -17.40
CA LEU A 12 10.32 16.30 -18.24
C LEU A 12 11.63 16.64 -18.96
N LEU A 13 12.62 15.79 -18.74
CA LEU A 13 13.93 15.86 -19.37
C LEU A 13 14.13 14.65 -20.28
N ARG A 14 14.71 14.85 -21.45
CA ARG A 14 15.07 13.80 -22.41
C ARG A 14 16.57 13.54 -22.34
N ASP A 15 16.98 12.29 -22.14
CA ASP A 15 18.38 11.88 -22.34
C ASP A 15 18.63 11.76 -23.85
N PRO A 16 19.52 12.58 -24.45
CA PRO A 16 19.79 12.54 -25.88
C PRO A 16 20.46 11.25 -26.35
N ARG A 17 21.10 10.47 -25.47
CA ARG A 17 21.83 9.26 -25.84
C ARG A 17 20.92 8.04 -25.93
N THR A 18 19.93 7.95 -25.05
CA THR A 18 19.00 6.81 -24.96
C THR A 18 17.61 7.14 -25.49
N GLY A 19 17.28 8.43 -25.62
CA GLY A 19 15.94 8.91 -25.94
C GLY A 19 14.95 8.82 -24.77
N ALA A 20 15.38 8.37 -23.58
CA ALA A 20 14.51 8.21 -22.42
C ALA A 20 13.97 9.55 -21.91
N ILE A 21 12.71 9.57 -21.47
CA ILE A 21 12.08 10.71 -20.80
C ILE A 21 12.13 10.48 -19.29
N VAL A 22 12.77 11.40 -18.58
CA VAL A 22 12.96 11.38 -17.13
C VAL A 22 12.09 12.47 -16.51
N ASN A 23 11.23 12.06 -15.59
CA ASN A 23 10.46 13.00 -14.78
C ASN A 23 11.30 13.50 -13.61
N THR A 24 11.52 14.81 -13.53
CA THR A 24 12.28 15.50 -12.48
C THR A 24 11.39 16.15 -11.42
N ASN A 25 10.07 16.00 -11.51
CA ASN A 25 9.14 16.48 -10.51
C ASN A 25 9.25 15.67 -9.22
N ARG A 26 10.16 16.11 -8.35
CA ARG A 26 10.38 15.51 -7.04
C ARG A 26 9.15 15.59 -6.13
N SER A 27 8.35 16.65 -6.25
CA SER A 27 7.16 16.86 -5.41
C SER A 27 6.10 15.79 -5.68
N GLU A 28 5.76 15.56 -6.96
CA GLU A 28 4.78 14.53 -7.35
C GLU A 28 5.28 13.13 -7.03
N PHE A 29 6.58 12.87 -7.22
CA PHE A 29 7.18 11.61 -6.79
C PHE A 29 7.02 11.37 -5.29
N LEU A 30 7.33 12.37 -4.45
CA LEU A 30 7.20 12.25 -3.00
C LEU A 30 5.74 12.05 -2.58
N LYS A 31 4.79 12.78 -3.18
CA LYS A 31 3.35 12.58 -2.94
C LYS A 31 2.91 11.16 -3.28
N HIS A 32 3.38 10.62 -4.40
CA HIS A 32 3.07 9.24 -4.79
C HIS A 32 3.64 8.23 -3.78
N VAL A 33 4.90 8.39 -3.37
CA VAL A 33 5.55 7.53 -2.36
C VAL A 33 4.79 7.59 -1.03
N GLU A 34 4.37 8.77 -0.58
CA GLU A 34 3.59 8.92 0.64
C GLU A 34 2.21 8.26 0.53
N ALA A 35 1.50 8.46 -0.59
CA ALA A 35 0.23 7.81 -0.84
C ALA A 35 0.36 6.28 -0.82
N ARG A 36 1.42 5.74 -1.44
CA ARG A 36 1.71 4.30 -1.43
C ARG A 36 1.99 3.78 -0.02
N ARG A 37 2.77 4.51 0.78
CA ARG A 37 3.02 4.16 2.19
C ARG A 37 1.74 4.16 3.02
N LYS A 38 0.86 5.14 2.81
CA LYS A 38 -0.46 5.19 3.48
C LYS A 38 -1.32 3.99 3.09
N MET A 39 -1.37 3.64 1.80
CA MET A 39 -2.13 2.48 1.32
C MET A 39 -1.63 1.19 1.95
N SER A 40 -0.31 0.95 1.94
CA SER A 40 0.27 -0.25 2.54
C SER A 40 -0.04 -0.37 4.04
N ARG A 41 -0.06 0.74 4.79
CA ARG A 41 -0.49 0.74 6.19
C ARG A 41 -1.95 0.35 6.36
N ILE A 42 -2.82 0.84 5.47
CA ILE A 42 -4.25 0.50 5.50
C ILE A 42 -4.42 -1.00 5.21
N GLU A 43 -3.71 -1.54 4.21
CA GLU A 43 -3.73 -2.97 3.89
C GLU A 43 -3.32 -3.81 5.10
N THR A 44 -2.22 -3.48 5.77
CA THR A 44 -1.79 -4.19 7.00
C THR A 44 -2.85 -4.12 8.11
N VAL A 45 -3.45 -2.96 8.35
CA VAL A 45 -4.51 -2.82 9.37
C VAL A 45 -5.74 -3.63 9.01
N VAL A 46 -6.12 -3.71 7.74
CA VAL A 46 -7.24 -4.54 7.27
C VAL A 46 -6.95 -6.02 7.50
N ASP A 47 -5.74 -6.47 7.22
CA ASP A 47 -5.32 -7.85 7.47
C ASP A 47 -5.36 -8.18 8.96
N ASP A 48 -4.86 -7.29 9.82
CA ASP A 48 -4.91 -7.45 11.28
C ASP A 48 -6.37 -7.54 11.78
N ILE A 49 -7.28 -6.72 11.24
CA ILE A 49 -8.72 -6.78 11.58
C ILE A 49 -9.33 -8.12 11.18
N ASN A 50 -8.99 -8.64 10.00
CA ASN A 50 -9.49 -9.93 9.54
C ASN A 50 -9.00 -11.06 10.45
N ASN A 51 -7.71 -11.05 10.80
CA ASN A 51 -7.14 -12.01 11.75
C ASN A 51 -7.86 -11.96 13.11
N LEU A 52 -8.07 -10.76 13.68
CA LEU A 52 -8.80 -10.60 14.93
C LEU A 52 -10.25 -11.11 14.84
N LYS A 53 -10.92 -10.90 13.71
CA LYS A 53 -12.28 -11.40 13.48
C LYS A 53 -12.32 -12.93 13.49
N ASP A 54 -11.30 -13.57 12.91
CA ASP A 54 -11.19 -15.03 12.88
C ASP A 54 -10.89 -15.59 14.29
N GLU A 55 -9.96 -14.99 15.02
CA GLU A 55 -9.67 -15.34 16.43
C GLU A 55 -10.92 -15.21 17.32
N VAL A 56 -11.69 -14.13 17.17
CA VAL A 56 -12.95 -13.95 17.92
C VAL A 56 -13.99 -15.00 17.53
N SER A 57 -14.02 -15.43 16.26
CA SER A 57 -14.92 -16.47 15.80
C SER A 57 -14.55 -17.83 16.37
N GLU A 58 -13.26 -18.12 16.47
CA GLU A 58 -12.71 -19.31 17.11
C GLU A 58 -13.04 -19.33 18.62
N ILE A 59 -12.80 -18.23 19.34
CA ILE A 59 -13.17 -18.10 20.76
C ILE A 59 -14.66 -18.39 20.97
N LYS A 60 -15.54 -17.85 20.10
CA LYS A 60 -16.98 -18.12 20.17
C LYS A 60 -17.29 -19.60 19.94
N ALA A 61 -16.58 -20.27 19.03
CA ALA A 61 -16.77 -21.69 18.78
C ALA A 61 -16.36 -22.54 20.01
N LEU A 62 -15.19 -22.25 20.59
CA LEU A 62 -14.71 -22.91 21.81
C LEU A 62 -15.68 -22.73 22.98
N LEU A 63 -16.19 -21.51 23.20
CA LEU A 63 -17.17 -21.25 24.25
C LEU A 63 -18.48 -22.03 24.04
N ARG A 64 -18.95 -22.16 22.79
CA ARG A 64 -20.14 -22.97 22.49
C ARG A 64 -19.90 -24.45 22.76
N GLU A 65 -18.72 -24.96 22.42
CA GLU A 65 -18.35 -26.34 22.69
C GLU A 65 -18.31 -26.63 24.20
N LEU A 66 -17.71 -25.73 24.99
CA LEU A 66 -17.68 -25.83 26.45
C LEU A 66 -19.09 -25.89 27.05
N ILE A 67 -20.00 -25.01 26.63
CA ILE A 67 -21.39 -25.00 27.11
C ILE A 67 -22.10 -26.30 26.73
N LYS A 68 -21.91 -26.79 25.49
CA LYS A 68 -22.51 -28.05 25.03
C LYS A 68 -22.01 -29.24 25.86
N ASN A 69 -20.72 -29.28 26.17
CA ASN A 69 -20.13 -30.35 26.98
C ASN A 69 -20.54 -30.29 28.45
N ALA A 70 -20.77 -29.08 29.00
CA ALA A 70 -21.27 -28.90 30.37
C ALA A 70 -22.77 -29.19 30.55
N SER A 71 -23.53 -29.26 29.44
CA SER A 71 -24.98 -29.49 29.46
C SER A 71 -25.37 -30.96 29.21
N ASN A 72 -24.39 -31.85 29.02
CA ASN A 72 -24.55 -33.31 28.93
C ASN A 72 -24.03 -33.98 30.20
#